data_AF-A0AAE0YND6-F1
#
_entry.id   AF-A0AAE0YND6-F1
#
_cell.length_a   1.000
_cell.length_b   1.000
_cell.length_c   1.000
_cell.angle_alpha   90.00
_cell.angle_beta   90.00
_cell.angle_gamma   90.00
#
_symmetry.space_group_name_H-M   'P 1'
#
loop_
_entity.id
_entity.type
_entity.pdbx_description
1 polymer ?
#
loop_
_entity_poly.entity_id
_entity_poly.type
_entity_poly.pdbx_seq_one_letter_code
_entity_poly.pdbx_strand_id
1 'polypeptide(L)'
;MSRGGGGSDRVMKLNVGGSFYTTTKPTLLTVPGSVLHQIASGAQYCPRDDRGNYVIDRDGHAFRHVLNYLRTGKLIVPLGYRELDILREEAFYYGIEGLADAVDQILESRRKKARGRRWNGAARKLSASVGENLNNFAEDDEGDLDFFEDSWIGGNNS
;
A
#
# COMPACT_ATOMS: atom_id res chain seq x y z
N MET A 1 37.28 31.19 7.31
CA MET A 1 36.34 30.69 8.35
C MET A 1 35.88 29.30 7.95
N SER A 2 35.72 28.42 8.94
CA SER A 2 35.68 26.95 8.90
C SER A 2 34.88 26.24 7.78
N ARG A 3 35.54 25.21 7.23
CA ARG A 3 35.10 23.87 6.78
C ARG A 3 33.61 23.64 6.47
N GLY A 4 33.33 23.04 5.31
CA GLY A 4 32.03 22.44 4.99
C GLY A 4 32.07 21.41 3.86
N GLY A 5 32.97 20.41 3.94
CA GLY A 5 32.95 19.25 3.05
C GLY A 5 31.94 18.18 3.52
N GLY A 6 31.21 17.57 2.58
CA GLY A 6 30.65 16.21 2.70
C GLY A 6 29.41 16.03 3.58
N GLY A 7 28.26 16.59 3.21
CA GLY A 7 26.98 16.37 3.90
C GLY A 7 26.08 15.27 3.33
N SER A 8 26.51 14.56 2.27
CA SER A 8 25.64 13.66 1.50
C SER A 8 25.31 12.35 2.23
N ASP A 9 26.22 11.76 3.02
CA ASP A 9 26.00 10.42 3.59
C ASP A 9 25.69 10.41 5.10
N ARG A 10 25.08 11.48 5.61
CA ARG A 10 24.79 11.59 7.05
C ARG A 10 23.79 10.52 7.49
N VAL A 11 24.18 9.71 8.47
CA VAL A 11 23.29 8.78 9.16
C VAL A 11 22.23 9.56 9.96
N MET A 12 20.98 9.14 9.84
CA MET A 12 19.81 9.67 10.54
C MET A 12 19.14 8.55 11.33
N LYS A 13 18.76 8.86 12.56
CA LYS A 13 18.03 7.95 13.45
C LYS A 13 16.61 8.45 13.66
N LEU A 14 15.64 7.57 13.51
CA LEU A 14 14.21 7.85 13.58
C LEU A 14 13.58 6.98 14.67
N ASN A 15 12.60 7.53 15.37
CA ASN A 15 11.70 6.84 16.28
C ASN A 15 10.28 7.01 15.73
N VAL A 16 9.73 5.95 15.15
CA VAL A 16 8.43 5.96 14.46
C VAL A 16 7.44 5.15 15.29
N GLY A 17 6.55 5.81 16.03
CA GLY A 17 5.58 5.14 16.91
C GLY A 17 6.22 4.20 17.94
N GLY A 18 7.45 4.50 18.40
CA GLY A 18 8.23 3.63 19.30
C GLY A 18 9.16 2.63 18.60
N SER A 19 9.11 2.51 17.27
CA SER A 19 10.03 1.68 16.48
C SER A 19 11.25 2.47 16.04
N PHE A 20 12.44 1.97 16.35
CA PHE A 20 13.69 2.66 16.04
C PHE A 20 14.26 2.24 14.68
N TYR A 21 14.50 3.23 13.83
CA TYR A 21 15.09 3.05 12.51
C TYR A 21 16.37 3.84 12.38
N THR A 22 17.33 3.28 11.66
CA THR A 22 18.55 3.97 11.24
C THR A 22 18.66 3.91 9.73
N THR A 23 18.92 5.06 9.11
CA THR A 23 19.07 5.18 7.66
C THR A 23 20.01 6.33 7.31
N THR A 24 20.21 6.62 6.03
CA THR A 24 21.00 7.76 5.58
C THR A 24 20.10 8.87 5.03
N LYS A 25 20.61 10.11 5.08
CA LYS A 25 19.92 11.29 4.54
C LYS A 25 19.49 11.13 3.07
N PRO A 26 20.30 10.59 2.14
CA PRO A 26 19.90 10.40 0.75
C PRO A 26 18.66 9.54 0.59
N THR A 27 18.53 8.47 1.38
CA THR A 27 17.35 7.59 1.33
C THR A 27 16.07 8.35 1.65
N LEU A 28 16.09 9.25 2.63
CA LEU A 28 14.91 10.05 2.97
C LEU A 28 14.65 11.17 1.95
N LEU A 29 15.68 11.59 1.21
CA LEU A 29 15.56 12.60 0.15
C LEU A 29 15.11 12.03 -1.20
N THR A 30 15.04 10.71 -1.35
CA THR A 30 14.72 10.01 -2.61
C THR A 30 13.46 10.54 -3.30
N VAL A 31 12.43 10.89 -2.53
CA VAL A 31 11.14 11.40 -3.05
C VAL A 31 11.00 12.87 -2.70
N PRO A 32 11.26 13.81 -3.63
CA PRO A 32 11.06 15.24 -3.41
C PRO A 32 9.64 15.56 -2.95
N GLY A 33 9.49 16.53 -2.05
CA GLY A 33 8.18 16.97 -1.54
C GLY A 33 7.56 16.06 -0.47
N SER A 34 7.99 14.79 -0.37
CA SER A 34 7.55 13.89 0.70
C SER A 34 7.85 14.44 2.10
N VAL A 35 7.08 14.03 3.11
CA VAL A 35 7.30 14.42 4.51
C VAL A 35 8.72 14.06 4.97
N LEU A 36 9.19 12.87 4.58
CA LEU A 36 10.52 12.39 4.92
C LEU A 36 11.63 13.23 4.27
N HIS A 37 11.41 13.68 3.03
CA HIS A 37 12.32 14.60 2.37
C HIS A 37 12.38 15.94 3.11
N GLN A 38 11.24 16.49 3.53
CA GLN A 38 11.19 17.76 4.26
C GLN A 38 11.87 17.67 5.64
N ILE A 39 11.70 16.54 6.34
CA ILE A 39 12.41 16.29 7.62
C ILE A 39 13.92 16.18 7.38
N ALA A 40 14.35 15.47 6.35
CA ALA A 40 15.76 15.26 6.05
C ALA A 40 16.47 16.51 5.52
N SER A 41 15.77 17.34 4.74
CA SER A 41 16.26 18.63 4.27
C SER A 41 16.27 19.68 5.38
N GLY A 42 15.47 19.51 6.43
CA GLY A 42 15.26 20.47 7.50
C GLY A 42 14.22 21.54 7.15
N ALA A 43 13.47 21.36 6.06
CA ALA A 43 12.38 22.24 5.66
C ALA A 43 11.16 22.11 6.58
N GLN A 44 10.95 20.95 7.20
CA GLN A 44 9.89 20.70 8.17
C GLN A 44 10.47 20.51 9.57
N TYR A 45 9.83 21.14 10.55
CA TYR A 45 10.12 20.88 11.96
C TYR A 45 9.72 19.44 12.32
N CYS A 46 10.62 18.72 13.01
CA CYS A 46 10.36 17.38 13.52
C CYS A 46 10.93 17.29 14.94
N PRO A 47 10.10 16.92 15.94
CA PRO A 47 10.55 16.73 17.31
C PRO A 47 11.68 15.71 17.40
N ARG A 48 12.46 15.79 18.47
CA ARG A 48 13.47 14.79 18.81
C ARG A 48 13.23 14.24 20.21
N ASP A 49 13.51 12.97 20.41
CA ASP A 49 13.51 12.35 21.73
C ASP A 49 14.80 12.72 22.51
N ASP A 50 14.88 12.27 23.77
CA ASP A 50 16.04 12.50 24.65
C ASP A 50 17.35 11.94 24.10
N ARG A 51 17.27 11.02 23.12
CA ARG A 51 18.42 10.41 22.44
C ARG A 51 18.76 11.11 21.12
N GLY A 52 18.03 12.18 20.76
CA GLY A 52 18.22 12.97 19.55
C GLY A 52 17.65 12.34 18.28
N ASN A 53 16.89 11.24 18.38
CA ASN A 53 16.23 10.61 17.24
C ASN A 53 15.05 11.46 16.81
N TYR A 54 14.82 11.59 15.51
CA TYR A 54 13.64 12.27 14.98
C TYR A 54 12.39 11.45 15.30
N VAL A 55 11.39 12.08 15.91
CA VAL A 55 10.16 11.41 16.35
C VAL A 55 9.06 11.62 15.32
N ILE A 56 8.46 10.52 14.89
CA ILE A 56 7.33 10.50 13.97
C ILE A 56 6.21 9.69 14.65
N ASP A 57 5.07 10.33 14.88
CA ASP A 57 3.92 9.72 15.53
C ASP A 57 3.05 8.95 14.52
N ARG A 58 3.60 7.85 13.99
CA ARG A 58 3.00 7.00 12.95
C ARG A 58 3.30 5.52 13.20
N ASP A 59 2.69 4.63 12.41
CA ASP A 59 2.88 3.20 12.57
C ASP A 59 4.31 2.75 12.23
N GLY A 60 5.01 2.26 13.25
CA GLY A 60 6.38 1.81 13.13
C GLY A 60 6.54 0.53 12.31
N HIS A 61 5.56 -0.37 12.29
CA HIS A 61 5.65 -1.65 11.58
C HIS A 61 5.52 -1.46 10.06
N ALA A 62 4.50 -0.69 9.63
CA ALA A 62 4.30 -0.32 8.24
C ALA A 62 5.46 0.54 7.71
N PHE A 63 6.07 1.39 8.55
CA PHE A 63 7.21 2.22 8.16
C PHE A 63 8.40 1.41 7.62
N ARG A 64 8.58 0.16 8.04
CA ARG A 64 9.61 -0.74 7.48
C ARG A 64 9.47 -0.85 5.96
N HIS A 65 8.25 -0.97 5.46
CA HIS A 65 7.97 -1.13 4.03
C HIS A 65 8.15 0.20 3.30
N VAL A 66 7.74 1.32 3.90
CA VAL A 66 8.02 2.68 3.40
C VAL A 66 9.53 2.88 3.20
N LEU A 67 10.33 2.57 4.22
CA LEU A 67 11.78 2.75 4.17
C LEU A 67 12.45 1.83 3.14
N ASN A 68 11.96 0.60 2.98
CA ASN A 68 12.46 -0.32 1.95
C ASN A 68 12.09 0.15 0.54
N TYR A 69 10.91 0.74 0.36
CA TYR A 69 10.51 1.35 -0.91
C TYR A 69 11.48 2.48 -1.28
N LEU A 70 11.81 3.39 -0.36
CA LEU A 70 12.77 4.47 -0.61
C LEU A 70 14.19 3.98 -0.96
N ARG A 71 14.58 2.78 -0.52
CA ARG A 71 15.88 2.17 -0.81
C ARG A 71 15.94 1.48 -2.17
N THR A 72 14.83 0.88 -2.59
CA THR A 72 14.79 -0.08 -3.72
C THR A 72 13.93 0.38 -4.89
N GLY A 73 13.05 1.36 -4.68
CA GLY A 73 12.00 1.79 -5.60
C GLY A 73 10.88 0.76 -5.78
N LYS A 74 10.81 -0.29 -4.95
CA LYS A 74 9.86 -1.40 -5.10
C LYS A 74 9.12 -1.70 -3.81
N LEU A 75 7.83 -2.01 -3.92
CA LEU A 75 7.04 -2.50 -2.80
C LEU A 75 7.36 -3.98 -2.54
N ILE A 76 8.05 -4.24 -1.42
CA ILE A 76 8.41 -5.60 -0.98
C ILE A 76 7.68 -5.89 0.33
N VAL A 77 6.70 -6.78 0.26
CA VAL A 77 5.92 -7.28 1.40
C VAL A 77 5.90 -8.81 1.39
N PRO A 78 5.86 -9.48 2.57
CA PRO A 78 5.70 -10.92 2.63
C PRO A 78 4.44 -11.40 1.90
N LEU A 79 4.48 -12.63 1.38
CA LEU A 79 3.30 -13.26 0.82
C LEU A 79 2.19 -13.31 1.89
N GLY A 80 0.99 -12.86 1.54
CA GLY A 80 -0.13 -12.82 2.47
C GLY A 80 -0.09 -11.69 3.51
N TYR A 81 0.80 -10.70 3.36
CA TYR A 81 0.79 -9.50 4.20
C TYR A 81 -0.62 -8.88 4.25
N ARG A 82 -1.18 -8.77 5.46
CA ARG A 82 -2.60 -8.45 5.68
C ARG A 82 -2.86 -6.96 5.87
N GLU A 83 -1.86 -6.21 6.30
CA GLU A 83 -1.96 -4.81 6.69
C GLU A 83 -1.65 -3.87 5.51
N LEU A 84 -2.13 -4.24 4.32
CA LEU A 84 -1.94 -3.41 3.11
C LEU A 84 -2.67 -2.08 3.23
N ASP A 85 -3.87 -2.06 3.82
CA ASP A 85 -4.63 -0.83 4.02
C ASP A 85 -3.89 0.15 4.96
N ILE A 86 -3.26 -0.36 6.02
CA ILE A 86 -2.41 0.45 6.92
C ILE A 86 -1.22 1.00 6.14
N LEU A 87 -0.52 0.16 5.36
CA LEU A 87 0.61 0.60 4.56
C LEU A 87 0.22 1.66 3.52
N ARG A 88 -0.99 1.54 2.96
CA ARG A 88 -1.57 2.52 2.04
C ARG A 88 -1.72 3.88 2.70
N GLU A 89 -2.34 3.92 3.89
CA GLU A 89 -2.51 5.16 4.66
C GLU A 89 -1.18 5.81 5.03
N GLU A 90 -0.16 5.00 5.39
CA GLU A 90 1.19 5.53 5.62
C GLU A 90 1.81 6.10 4.34
N ALA A 91 1.64 5.45 3.19
CA ALA A 91 2.14 5.96 1.91
C ALA A 91 1.55 7.34 1.56
N PHE A 92 0.24 7.53 1.81
CA PHE A 92 -0.41 8.84 1.67
C PHE A 92 0.13 9.85 2.66
N TYR A 93 0.24 9.49 3.94
CA TYR A 93 0.78 10.39 4.96
C TYR A 93 2.18 10.90 4.61
N TYR A 94 3.08 10.01 4.17
CA TYR A 94 4.43 10.40 3.80
C TYR A 94 4.51 11.12 2.44
N GLY A 95 3.43 11.14 1.65
CA GLY A 95 3.40 11.74 0.32
C GLY A 95 4.23 10.95 -0.70
N ILE A 96 4.15 9.62 -0.67
CA ILE A 96 4.87 8.72 -1.57
C ILE A 96 3.86 8.03 -2.49
N GLU A 97 3.41 8.76 -3.51
CA GLU A 97 2.36 8.32 -4.45
C GLU A 97 2.67 6.98 -5.10
N GLY A 98 3.90 6.80 -5.60
CA GLY A 98 4.30 5.54 -6.25
C GLY A 98 4.28 4.32 -5.31
N LEU A 99 4.31 4.51 -3.98
CA LEU A 99 4.10 3.43 -3.02
C LEU A 99 2.61 3.17 -2.83
N ALA A 100 1.78 4.21 -2.72
CA ALA A 100 0.32 4.07 -2.63
C ALA A 100 -0.23 3.31 -3.85
N ASP A 101 0.19 3.70 -5.06
CA ASP A 101 -0.20 3.04 -6.31
C ASP A 101 0.21 1.56 -6.32
N ALA A 102 1.42 1.25 -5.84
CA ALA A 102 1.89 -0.12 -5.76
C ALA A 102 1.06 -0.96 -4.77
N VAL A 103 0.60 -0.37 -3.67
CA VAL A 103 -0.31 -1.05 -2.73
C VAL A 103 -1.67 -1.28 -3.39
N ASP A 104 -2.22 -0.28 -4.07
CA ASP A 104 -3.52 -0.36 -4.76
C ASP A 104 -3.54 -1.44 -5.83
N GLN A 105 -2.46 -1.57 -6.60
CA GLN A 105 -2.31 -2.65 -7.58
C GLN A 105 -2.36 -4.05 -6.93
N ILE A 106 -1.77 -4.22 -5.74
CA ILE A 106 -1.82 -5.51 -5.01
C ILE A 106 -3.23 -5.77 -4.49
N LEU A 107 -3.91 -4.75 -3.94
CA LEU A 107 -5.27 -4.87 -3.42
C LEU A 107 -6.25 -5.24 -4.55
N GLU A 108 -6.18 -4.55 -5.69
CA GLU A 108 -7.01 -4.81 -6.86
C GLU A 108 -6.76 -6.23 -7.40
N SER A 109 -5.48 -6.65 -7.50
CA SER A 109 -5.12 -8.00 -7.90
C SER A 109 -5.68 -9.08 -6.97
N ARG A 110 -5.74 -8.81 -5.65
CA ARG A 110 -6.34 -9.72 -4.67
C ARG A 110 -7.86 -9.78 -4.82
N ARG A 111 -8.51 -8.65 -5.08
CA ARG A 111 -9.96 -8.55 -5.32
C ARG A 111 -10.36 -9.32 -6.58
N LYS A 112 -9.66 -9.12 -7.71
CA LYS A 112 -9.89 -9.84 -8.97
C LYS A 112 -9.73 -11.35 -8.81
N LYS A 113 -8.65 -11.81 -8.15
CA LYS A 113 -8.43 -13.25 -7.86
C LYS A 113 -9.53 -13.84 -6.97
N ALA A 114 -9.98 -13.11 -5.95
CA ALA A 114 -11.06 -13.56 -5.08
C ALA A 114 -12.40 -13.69 -5.83
N ARG A 115 -12.73 -12.71 -6.69
CA ARG A 115 -13.92 -12.73 -7.56
C ARG A 115 -13.89 -13.91 -8.52
N GLY A 116 -12.78 -14.14 -9.23
CA GLY A 116 -12.62 -15.27 -10.14
C GLY A 116 -12.75 -16.63 -9.45
N ARG A 117 -12.17 -16.78 -8.24
CA ARG A 117 -12.35 -18.02 -7.45
C ARG A 117 -13.81 -18.23 -7.03
N ARG A 118 -14.53 -17.17 -6.65
CA ARG A 118 -15.96 -17.21 -6.32
C ARG A 118 -16.79 -17.66 -7.52
N TRP A 119 -16.56 -17.05 -8.69
CA TRP A 119 -17.24 -17.43 -9.93
C TRP A 119 -17.00 -18.89 -10.29
N ASN A 120 -15.73 -19.33 -10.30
CA ASN A 120 -15.38 -20.73 -10.62
C ASN A 120 -16.03 -21.72 -9.64
N GLY A 121 -16.23 -21.33 -8.38
CA GLY A 121 -16.97 -22.14 -7.41
C GLY A 121 -18.48 -22.21 -7.69
N ALA A 122 -19.10 -21.07 -8.00
CA ALA A 122 -20.52 -20.97 -8.32
C ALA A 122 -20.87 -21.68 -9.64
N ALA A 123 -20.06 -21.46 -10.70
CA ALA A 123 -20.22 -22.10 -12.00
C ALA A 123 -20.18 -23.63 -11.89
N ARG A 124 -19.21 -24.20 -11.16
CA ARG A 124 -19.17 -25.64 -10.89
C ARG A 124 -20.44 -26.16 -10.19
N LYS A 125 -20.97 -25.39 -9.24
CA LYS A 125 -22.20 -25.77 -8.51
C LYS A 125 -23.42 -25.73 -9.42
N LEU A 126 -23.54 -24.71 -10.28
CA LEU A 126 -24.63 -24.57 -11.25
C LEU A 126 -24.56 -25.62 -12.35
N SER A 127 -23.37 -25.90 -12.89
CA SER A 127 -23.14 -26.97 -13.86
C SER A 127 -23.56 -28.34 -13.31
N ALA A 128 -23.29 -28.61 -12.03
CA ALA A 128 -23.74 -29.84 -11.39
C ALA A 128 -25.27 -29.95 -11.27
N SER A 129 -26.00 -28.83 -11.22
CA SER A 129 -27.47 -28.82 -11.15
C SER A 129 -28.17 -28.81 -12.51
N VAL A 130 -27.59 -28.17 -13.53
CA VAL A 130 -28.23 -27.96 -14.84
C VAL A 130 -27.73 -28.96 -15.90
N GLY A 131 -26.59 -29.62 -15.67
CA GLY A 131 -26.00 -30.58 -16.62
C GLY A 131 -25.24 -29.92 -17.78
N GLU A 132 -25.05 -28.60 -17.76
CA GLU A 132 -24.33 -27.83 -18.78
C GLU A 132 -23.01 -27.26 -18.23
N ASN A 133 -21.96 -27.19 -19.05
CA ASN A 133 -20.66 -26.64 -18.64
C ASN A 133 -20.65 -25.12 -18.79
N LEU A 134 -20.69 -24.39 -17.65
CA LEU A 134 -20.76 -22.93 -17.61
C LEU A 134 -19.39 -22.26 -17.36
N ASN A 135 -18.29 -23.03 -17.39
CA ASN A 135 -16.96 -22.49 -17.08
C ASN A 135 -16.42 -21.50 -18.13
N ASN A 136 -16.96 -21.50 -19.36
CA ASN A 136 -16.47 -20.68 -20.48
C ASN A 136 -17.18 -19.30 -20.60
N PHE A 137 -18.15 -18.98 -19.75
CA PHE A 137 -18.87 -17.69 -19.81
C PHE A 137 -18.19 -16.53 -19.09
N ALA A 138 -17.00 -16.75 -18.52
CA ALA A 138 -16.28 -15.72 -17.78
C ALA A 138 -15.00 -15.35 -18.51
N GLU A 139 -15.08 -14.37 -19.40
CA GLU A 139 -13.90 -13.63 -19.83
C GLU A 139 -14.18 -12.20 -20.32
N ASP A 140 -15.43 -11.84 -20.61
CA ASP A 140 -15.76 -10.50 -21.08
C ASP A 140 -16.55 -9.71 -20.01
N ASP A 141 -15.86 -8.90 -19.20
CA ASP A 141 -16.42 -7.60 -18.76
C ASP A 141 -15.38 -6.74 -17.99
N GLU A 142 -14.90 -5.69 -18.66
CA GLU A 142 -14.51 -4.41 -18.04
C GLU A 142 -15.77 -3.61 -17.64
N GLY A 143 -16.75 -4.26 -17.01
CA GLY A 143 -17.97 -3.64 -16.54
C GLY A 143 -17.97 -3.55 -15.03
N ASP A 144 -18.02 -2.34 -14.49
CA ASP A 144 -18.37 -2.08 -13.09
C ASP A 144 -19.67 -2.80 -12.75
N LEU A 145 -19.56 -3.96 -12.08
CA LEU A 145 -20.69 -4.74 -11.58
C LEU A 145 -21.20 -4.17 -10.26
N ASP A 146 -21.57 -2.89 -10.26
CA ASP A 146 -22.36 -2.23 -9.22
C ASP A 146 -23.80 -1.93 -9.72
N PHE A 147 -24.22 -2.43 -10.89
CA PHE A 147 -25.50 -2.06 -11.52
C PHE A 147 -26.62 -3.14 -11.55
N PHE A 148 -26.41 -4.36 -11.05
CA PHE A 148 -27.42 -5.44 -11.20
C PHE A 148 -27.81 -6.15 -9.89
N GLU A 149 -28.15 -5.40 -8.84
CA GLU A 149 -28.72 -6.00 -7.60
C GLU A 149 -30.12 -5.50 -7.21
N ASP A 150 -30.86 -4.79 -8.09
CA ASP A 150 -32.18 -4.21 -7.74
C ASP A 150 -33.36 -4.50 -8.71
N SER A 151 -33.35 -5.56 -9.54
CA SER A 151 -34.49 -5.81 -10.46
C SER A 151 -34.98 -7.26 -10.62
N TRP A 152 -34.72 -8.15 -9.65
CA TRP A 152 -35.34 -9.49 -9.63
C TRP A 152 -36.14 -9.81 -8.36
N ILE A 153 -36.73 -8.80 -7.72
CA ILE A 153 -37.87 -9.01 -6.82
C ILE A 153 -39.11 -8.44 -7.50
N GLY A 154 -39.82 -9.29 -8.23
CA GLY A 154 -41.05 -8.94 -8.93
C GLY A 154 -41.65 -10.14 -9.64
N GLY A 155 -41.78 -11.26 -8.92
CA GLY A 155 -42.51 -12.42 -9.40
C GLY A 155 -43.97 -12.05 -9.70
N ASN A 156 -44.35 -12.24 -10.95
CA ASN A 156 -45.72 -12.17 -11.40
C ASN A 156 -46.49 -13.37 -10.82
N ASN A 157 -47.53 -13.13 -10.02
CA ASN A 157 -48.53 -14.15 -9.71
C ASN A 157 -49.92 -13.53 -9.65
N SER A 158 -50.84 -14.18 -10.36
CA SER A 158 -52.26 -13.88 -10.63
C SER A 158 -52.54 -13.01 -11.85
#